data_AF-A0A5D2K5C2-F1
#
_entry.id   AF-A0A5D2K5C2-F1
#
_cell.length_a   1.000
_cell.length_b   1.000
_cell.length_c   1.000
_cell.angle_alpha   90.00
_cell.angle_beta   90.00
_cell.angle_gamma   90.00
#
_symmetry.space_group_name_H-M   'P 1'
#
loop_
_entity.id
_entity.type
_entity.pdbx_description
1 polymer ?
#
loop_
_entity_poly.entity_id
_entity_poly.type
_entity_poly.pdbx_seq_one_letter_code
_entity_poly.pdbx_strand_id
1 'polypeptide(L)'
;MSNQRLAYLSIDSSRKQHRSPIVCKTFAIHAGLEESSSLQSEDPFTEDERTSEDSPEQLLAKPLSSEELKSLLADSERAKLTKKLSEANQQNRFLKRQLYMKEEALVNFKSELAVMELEIQALVLLAEEISKAGIPQGSRKINGRYIQSHLHTRLEAVLEKLKEQLKDVDAVQSKEIPLFWCGMAESVQVMGSFDGWSQGEHLSPEFTGSFTTFSTTLFLRPGRYEIKFLVDGEWHLSPEYPTIGEGLMQNNLLIVE
;
A
#
# COMPACT_ATOMS: atom_id res chain seq x y z
N MET A 1 55.29 52.64 -0.78
CA MET A 1 55.97 52.08 -1.98
C MET A 1 55.07 50.99 -2.56
N SER A 2 55.03 50.80 -3.89
CA SER A 2 54.68 49.58 -4.67
C SER A 2 53.79 48.49 -4.02
N ASN A 3 52.78 47.85 -4.63
CA ASN A 3 52.20 47.77 -5.99
C ASN A 3 50.85 46.97 -5.85
N GLN A 4 49.95 46.74 -6.82
CA GLN A 4 49.84 47.01 -8.26
C GLN A 4 48.34 47.09 -8.68
N ARG A 5 48.00 46.97 -9.98
CA ARG A 5 46.63 46.76 -10.51
C ARG A 5 46.30 45.27 -10.62
N LEU A 6 45.02 44.88 -10.57
CA LEU A 6 44.50 43.72 -11.32
C LEU A 6 42.98 43.77 -11.60
N ALA A 7 42.63 43.50 -12.86
CA ALA A 7 41.34 43.07 -13.45
C ALA A 7 39.99 43.66 -12.97
N TYR A 8 39.41 44.53 -13.81
CA TYR A 8 37.96 44.53 -14.06
C TYR A 8 37.59 43.31 -14.92
N LEU A 9 36.54 42.57 -14.57
CA LEU A 9 35.79 41.73 -15.51
C LEU A 9 34.29 41.79 -15.17
N SER A 10 33.54 42.48 -16.02
CA SER A 10 32.09 42.37 -16.09
C SER A 10 31.76 41.19 -17.01
N ILE A 11 31.01 40.20 -16.52
CA ILE A 11 30.39 39.17 -17.36
C ILE A 11 28.93 39.02 -16.94
N ASP A 12 28.08 39.57 -17.79
CA ASP A 12 26.65 39.27 -17.84
C ASP A 12 26.46 37.79 -18.24
N SER A 13 25.52 37.08 -17.61
CA SER A 13 25.27 35.67 -17.94
C SER A 13 23.80 35.27 -17.77
N SER A 14 23.03 35.58 -18.80
CA SER A 14 21.81 34.83 -19.11
C SER A 14 22.13 33.35 -19.30
N ARG A 15 21.67 32.47 -18.40
CA ARG A 15 21.74 31.01 -18.62
C ARG A 15 20.38 30.33 -18.44
N LYS A 16 19.87 29.83 -19.56
CA LYS A 16 18.61 29.09 -19.70
C LYS A 16 18.60 27.86 -18.79
N GLN A 17 17.46 27.60 -18.14
CA GLN A 17 17.23 26.34 -17.43
C GLN A 17 17.15 25.18 -18.43
N HIS A 18 18.21 24.39 -18.54
CA HIS A 18 18.18 23.16 -19.31
C HIS A 18 17.66 22.03 -18.41
N ARG A 19 16.36 21.71 -18.49
CA ARG A 19 15.85 20.45 -17.96
C ARG A 19 16.45 19.31 -18.79
N SER A 20 17.19 18.42 -18.15
CA SER A 20 17.54 17.11 -18.70
C SER A 20 16.42 16.10 -18.35
N PRO A 21 15.90 15.33 -19.31
CA PRO A 21 15.04 14.19 -18.98
C PRO A 21 15.90 13.05 -18.41
N ILE A 22 15.50 12.51 -17.27
CA ILE A 22 16.11 11.30 -16.71
C ILE A 22 15.64 10.11 -17.56
N VAL A 23 16.52 9.62 -18.45
CA VAL A 23 16.27 8.43 -19.26
C VAL A 23 16.63 7.19 -18.45
N CYS A 24 15.67 6.64 -17.72
CA CYS A 24 15.80 5.29 -17.16
C CYS A 24 15.71 4.26 -18.30
N LYS A 25 16.85 3.64 -18.63
CA LYS A 25 16.89 2.48 -19.53
C LYS A 25 16.32 1.26 -18.80
N THR A 26 15.18 0.77 -19.28
CA THR A 26 14.66 -0.56 -18.91
C THR A 26 15.54 -1.65 -19.53
N PHE A 27 16.18 -2.46 -18.70
CA PHE A 27 16.71 -3.75 -19.13
C PHE A 27 15.59 -4.78 -19.02
N ALA A 28 15.08 -5.24 -20.16
CA ALA A 28 14.19 -6.39 -20.21
C ALA A 28 15.03 -7.67 -20.16
N ILE A 29 14.89 -8.46 -19.09
CA ILE A 29 15.44 -9.82 -19.03
C ILE A 29 14.39 -10.75 -19.65
N HIS A 30 14.74 -11.35 -20.79
CA HIS A 30 13.88 -12.30 -21.48
C HIS A 30 13.99 -13.66 -20.80
N ALA A 31 13.08 -13.96 -19.88
CA ALA A 31 12.99 -15.28 -19.25
C ALA A 31 12.38 -16.27 -20.26
N GLY A 32 13.24 -17.02 -20.97
CA GLY A 32 12.83 -18.21 -21.70
C GLY A 32 12.47 -19.32 -20.70
N LEU A 33 11.23 -19.78 -20.71
CA LEU A 33 10.79 -20.91 -19.91
C LEU A 33 10.85 -22.18 -20.75
N GLU A 34 12.01 -22.84 -20.75
CA GLU A 34 12.07 -24.27 -21.06
C GLU A 34 11.90 -25.04 -19.74
N GLU A 35 10.73 -25.62 -19.53
CA GLU A 35 10.52 -26.66 -18.52
C GLU A 35 10.00 -27.93 -19.20
N SER A 36 10.95 -28.73 -19.66
CA SER A 36 10.73 -30.12 -20.03
C SER A 36 10.36 -30.93 -18.78
N SER A 37 9.12 -31.40 -18.68
CA SER A 37 8.71 -32.34 -17.64
C SER A 37 8.44 -33.72 -18.25
N SER A 38 9.44 -34.60 -18.15
CA SER A 38 9.32 -36.00 -18.53
C SER A 38 8.68 -36.78 -17.38
N LEU A 39 7.59 -37.50 -17.65
CA LEU A 39 7.09 -38.55 -16.76
C LEU A 39 7.05 -39.87 -17.54
N GLN A 40 7.94 -40.77 -17.15
CA GLN A 40 7.95 -42.17 -17.60
C GLN A 40 6.96 -42.97 -16.78
N SER A 41 6.24 -43.89 -17.43
CA SER A 41 5.56 -45.00 -16.77
C SER A 41 5.60 -46.22 -17.70
N GLU A 42 6.53 -47.14 -17.42
CA GLU A 42 6.42 -48.57 -17.74
C GLU A 42 5.28 -49.11 -16.83
N ASP A 43 4.47 -50.12 -17.13
CA ASP A 43 4.52 -51.30 -18.03
C ASP A 43 3.03 -51.84 -18.09
N PRO A 44 2.66 -53.03 -18.64
CA PRO A 44 3.38 -53.99 -19.49
C PRO A 44 2.59 -54.49 -20.74
N PHE A 45 3.27 -55.31 -21.53
CA PHE A 45 2.82 -56.13 -22.66
C PHE A 45 1.43 -56.81 -22.59
N THR A 46 0.71 -56.76 -23.71
CA THR A 46 0.23 -57.99 -24.39
C THR A 46 0.16 -57.76 -25.90
N GLU A 47 0.64 -58.72 -26.69
CA GLU A 47 0.54 -58.69 -28.15
C GLU A 47 -0.86 -59.05 -28.62
N ASP A 48 -1.30 -58.42 -29.72
CA ASP A 48 -2.13 -59.10 -30.71
C ASP A 48 -1.88 -58.45 -32.08
N GLU A 49 -1.25 -59.19 -32.99
CA GLU A 49 -1.08 -58.77 -34.38
C GLU A 49 -2.44 -58.66 -35.07
N ARG A 50 -2.72 -57.51 -35.71
CA ARG A 50 -3.25 -57.51 -37.08
C ARG A 50 -2.64 -56.38 -37.90
N THR A 51 -1.71 -56.76 -38.76
CA THR A 51 -1.25 -55.96 -39.89
C THR A 51 -2.36 -55.81 -40.93
N SER A 52 -2.62 -54.57 -41.35
CA SER A 52 -3.21 -54.24 -42.64
C SER A 52 -2.67 -52.87 -43.07
N GLU A 53 -1.61 -52.88 -43.87
CA GLU A 53 -0.99 -51.68 -44.43
C GLU A 53 -1.81 -51.09 -45.59
N ASP A 54 -1.47 -49.84 -45.95
CA ASP A 54 -1.80 -49.11 -47.18
C ASP A 54 -3.28 -48.86 -47.53
N SER A 55 -3.77 -47.62 -47.46
CA SER A 55 -3.25 -46.50 -48.28
C SER A 55 -3.65 -45.12 -47.75
N PRO A 56 -2.94 -44.04 -48.16
CA PRO A 56 -3.22 -42.67 -47.75
C PRO A 56 -4.46 -42.07 -48.45
N GLU A 57 -4.79 -40.82 -48.09
CA GLU A 57 -5.83 -39.98 -48.70
C GLU A 57 -7.29 -40.27 -48.30
N GLN A 58 -7.67 -39.92 -47.06
CA GLN A 58 -8.79 -38.99 -46.80
C GLN A 58 -8.91 -38.64 -45.30
N LEU A 59 -8.08 -37.70 -44.82
CA LEU A 59 -8.44 -36.89 -43.66
C LEU A 59 -9.47 -35.83 -44.09
N LEU A 60 -10.67 -36.29 -44.48
CA LEU A 60 -11.84 -35.42 -44.59
C LEU A 60 -12.20 -34.98 -43.17
N ALA A 61 -11.75 -33.78 -42.81
CA ALA A 61 -12.16 -33.11 -41.58
C ALA A 61 -13.68 -33.01 -41.56
N LYS A 62 -14.31 -33.90 -40.79
CA LYS A 62 -15.76 -33.92 -40.60
C LYS A 62 -16.13 -32.55 -40.01
N PRO A 63 -17.03 -31.78 -40.64
CA PRO A 63 -17.36 -30.45 -40.14
C PRO A 63 -17.90 -30.58 -38.72
N LEU A 64 -17.25 -29.92 -37.77
CA LEU A 64 -17.59 -29.96 -36.35
C LEU A 64 -19.07 -29.64 -36.16
N SER A 65 -19.74 -30.40 -35.30
CA SER A 65 -21.13 -30.17 -34.97
C SER A 65 -21.32 -28.80 -34.31
N SER A 66 -22.53 -28.26 -34.40
CA SER A 66 -22.85 -26.95 -33.80
C SER A 66 -22.61 -26.94 -32.28
N GLU A 67 -22.69 -28.10 -31.62
CA GLU A 67 -22.49 -28.25 -30.18
C GLU A 67 -20.99 -28.25 -29.82
N GLU A 68 -20.16 -28.99 -30.57
CA GLU A 68 -18.69 -28.94 -30.43
C GLU A 68 -18.15 -27.52 -30.67
N LEU A 69 -18.63 -26.83 -31.71
CA LEU A 69 -18.25 -25.45 -32.00
C LEU A 69 -18.64 -24.47 -30.87
N LYS A 70 -19.81 -24.65 -30.27
CA LYS A 70 -20.24 -23.86 -29.10
C LYS A 70 -19.38 -24.14 -27.88
N SER A 71 -19.00 -25.40 -27.62
CA SER A 71 -18.08 -25.74 -26.53
C SER A 71 -16.72 -25.08 -26.74
N LEU A 72 -16.11 -25.26 -27.91
CA LEU A 72 -14.80 -24.66 -28.22
C LEU A 72 -14.80 -23.13 -28.11
N LEU A 73 -15.89 -22.47 -28.52
CA LEU A 73 -16.05 -21.03 -28.32
C LEU A 73 -16.13 -20.69 -26.82
N ALA A 74 -16.95 -21.39 -26.05
CA ALA A 74 -17.07 -21.20 -24.60
C ALA A 74 -15.73 -21.47 -23.88
N ASP A 75 -14.97 -22.48 -24.29
CA ASP A 75 -13.63 -22.78 -23.78
C ASP A 75 -12.62 -21.69 -24.13
N SER A 76 -12.69 -21.13 -25.35
CA SER A 76 -11.84 -20.00 -25.74
C SER A 76 -12.14 -18.73 -24.92
N GLU A 77 -13.41 -18.47 -24.60
CA GLU A 77 -13.80 -17.34 -23.74
C GLU A 77 -13.46 -17.60 -22.27
N ARG A 78 -13.67 -18.83 -21.76
CA ARG A 78 -13.20 -19.25 -20.42
C ARG A 78 -11.69 -19.03 -20.29
N ALA A 79 -10.89 -19.48 -21.26
CA ALA A 79 -9.43 -19.29 -21.25
C ALA A 79 -9.03 -17.80 -21.26
N LYS A 80 -9.70 -16.95 -22.06
CA LYS A 80 -9.49 -15.49 -22.05
C LYS A 80 -9.81 -14.86 -20.69
N LEU A 81 -10.90 -15.28 -20.06
CA LEU A 81 -11.31 -14.78 -18.74
C LEU A 81 -10.34 -15.23 -17.64
N THR A 82 -9.94 -16.50 -17.62
CA THR A 82 -8.94 -17.02 -16.68
C THR A 82 -7.60 -16.29 -16.83
N LYS A 83 -7.16 -16.00 -18.06
CA LYS A 83 -5.96 -15.21 -18.31
C LYS A 83 -6.09 -13.77 -17.77
N LYS A 84 -7.19 -13.08 -18.06
CA LYS A 84 -7.44 -11.72 -17.53
C LYS A 84 -7.49 -11.71 -15.99
N LEU A 85 -8.10 -12.73 -15.39
CA LEU A 85 -8.18 -12.88 -13.94
C LEU A 85 -6.78 -13.11 -13.33
N SER A 86 -5.93 -13.93 -13.94
CA SER A 86 -4.55 -14.15 -13.46
C SER A 86 -3.69 -12.90 -13.60
N GLU A 87 -3.80 -12.17 -14.72
CA GLU A 87 -3.15 -10.86 -14.93
C GLU A 87 -3.59 -9.83 -13.88
N ALA A 88 -4.89 -9.70 -13.63
CA ALA A 88 -5.44 -8.80 -12.60
C ALA A 88 -4.97 -9.19 -11.19
N ASN A 89 -4.95 -10.48 -10.86
CA ASN A 89 -4.45 -10.97 -9.57
C ASN A 89 -2.95 -10.73 -9.38
N GLN A 90 -2.14 -10.84 -10.45
CA GLN A 90 -0.73 -10.47 -10.42
C GLN A 90 -0.53 -8.96 -10.16
N GLN A 91 -1.32 -8.12 -10.83
CA GLN A 91 -1.32 -6.67 -10.61
C GLN A 91 -1.74 -6.31 -9.19
N ASN A 92 -2.82 -6.89 -8.66
CA ASN A 92 -3.26 -6.72 -7.27
C ASN A 92 -2.15 -7.10 -6.27
N ARG A 93 -1.48 -8.23 -6.47
CA ARG A 93 -0.36 -8.65 -5.61
C ARG A 93 0.83 -7.69 -5.68
N PHE A 94 1.12 -7.12 -6.84
CA PHE A 94 2.15 -6.09 -7.00
C PHE A 94 1.77 -4.78 -6.30
N LEU A 95 0.52 -4.31 -6.46
CA LEU A 95 0.02 -3.09 -5.82
C LEU A 95 -0.02 -3.21 -4.30
N LYS A 96 -0.48 -4.34 -3.75
CA LYS A 96 -0.44 -4.61 -2.29
C LYS A 96 0.98 -4.52 -1.73
N ARG A 97 1.99 -5.09 -2.43
CA ARG A 97 3.41 -4.97 -2.04
C ARG A 97 3.92 -3.53 -2.10
N GLN A 98 3.59 -2.78 -3.14
CA GLN A 98 3.97 -1.37 -3.25
C GLN A 98 3.34 -0.53 -2.14
N LEU A 99 2.07 -0.76 -1.81
CA LEU A 99 1.38 -0.08 -0.71
C LEU A 99 2.10 -0.33 0.62
N TYR A 100 2.39 -1.58 0.96
CA TYR A 100 3.14 -1.93 2.17
C TYR A 100 4.49 -1.21 2.27
N MET A 101 5.29 -1.23 1.19
CA MET A 101 6.59 -0.53 1.13
C MET A 101 6.46 1.00 1.25
N LYS A 102 5.31 1.58 0.87
CA LYS A 102 5.03 3.01 1.04
C LYS A 102 4.59 3.35 2.46
N GLU A 103 3.80 2.50 3.10
CA GLU A 103 3.41 2.66 4.51
C GLU A 103 4.66 2.59 5.41
N GLU A 104 5.53 1.60 5.22
CA GLU A 104 6.80 1.47 5.94
C GLU A 104 7.70 2.72 5.78
N ALA A 105 7.79 3.24 4.55
CA ALA A 105 8.53 4.48 4.28
C ALA A 105 7.90 5.72 4.95
N LEU A 106 6.57 5.78 5.08
CA LEU A 106 5.88 6.85 5.81
C LEU A 106 6.12 6.76 7.33
N VAL A 107 6.12 5.56 7.91
CA VAL A 107 6.45 5.36 9.33
C VAL A 107 7.89 5.79 9.64
N ASN A 108 8.84 5.44 8.77
CA ASN A 108 10.24 5.90 8.91
C ASN A 108 10.35 7.42 8.77
N PHE A 109 9.71 8.04 7.76
CA PHE A 109 9.72 9.49 7.61
C PHE A 109 9.07 10.22 8.81
N LYS A 110 8.00 9.66 9.39
CA LYS A 110 7.37 10.19 10.60
C LYS A 110 8.33 10.22 11.78
N SER A 111 9.10 9.15 12.01
CA SER A 111 10.03 9.09 13.13
C SER A 111 11.21 10.05 12.95
N GLU A 112 11.74 10.20 11.73
CA GLU A 112 12.74 11.23 11.39
C GLU A 112 12.20 12.65 11.63
N LEU A 113 10.96 12.92 11.21
CA LEU A 113 10.32 14.23 11.39
C LEU A 113 10.08 14.56 12.88
N ALA A 114 9.68 13.59 13.69
CA ALA A 114 9.50 13.76 15.13
C ALA A 114 10.82 14.05 15.87
N VAL A 115 11.93 13.41 15.47
CA VAL A 115 13.27 13.74 16.01
C VAL A 115 13.67 15.18 15.66
N MET A 116 13.42 15.61 14.42
CA MET A 116 13.68 16.97 13.98
C MET A 116 12.78 18.02 14.67
N GLU A 117 11.53 17.68 15.00
CA GLU A 117 10.64 18.54 15.79
C GLU A 117 11.24 18.82 17.18
N LEU A 118 11.67 17.78 17.89
CA LEU A 118 12.25 17.90 19.24
C LEU A 118 13.54 18.74 19.25
N GLU A 119 14.43 18.54 18.27
CA GLU A 119 15.65 19.34 18.13
C GLU A 119 15.32 20.82 17.88
N ILE A 120 14.38 21.11 16.98
CA ILE A 120 13.96 22.49 16.70
C ILE A 120 13.22 23.11 17.88
N GLN A 121 12.45 22.33 18.65
CA GLN A 121 11.83 22.79 19.89
C GLN A 121 12.90 23.19 20.93
N ALA A 122 13.97 22.42 21.09
CA ALA A 122 15.10 22.80 21.95
C ALA A 122 15.79 24.09 21.46
N LEU A 123 16.01 24.24 20.15
CA LEU A 123 16.56 25.47 19.56
C LEU A 123 15.63 26.69 19.75
N VAL A 124 14.30 26.51 19.69
CA VAL A 124 13.32 27.57 19.95
C VAL A 124 13.43 28.06 21.40
N LEU A 125 13.54 27.16 22.38
CA LEU A 125 13.69 27.50 23.80
C LEU A 125 15.01 28.24 24.07
N LEU A 126 16.12 27.77 23.51
CA LEU A 126 17.42 28.45 23.61
C LEU A 126 17.38 29.85 22.97
N ALA A 127 16.75 29.99 21.81
CA ALA A 127 16.58 31.29 21.16
C ALA A 127 15.64 32.22 21.95
N GLU A 128 14.63 31.68 22.62
CA GLU A 128 13.73 32.44 23.51
C GLU A 128 14.51 32.99 24.72
N GLU A 129 15.29 32.14 25.39
CA GLU A 129 16.15 32.53 26.51
C GLU A 129 17.15 33.63 26.11
N ILE A 130 17.86 33.44 24.98
CA ILE A 130 18.81 34.43 24.42
C ILE A 130 18.08 35.74 24.07
N SER A 131 16.82 35.70 23.65
CA SER A 131 16.03 36.91 23.38
C SER A 131 15.62 37.67 24.65
N LYS A 132 15.46 36.95 25.78
CA LYS A 132 15.08 37.49 27.10
C LYS A 132 16.27 37.94 27.94
N ALA A 133 17.46 37.34 27.76
CA ALA A 133 18.68 37.58 28.55
C ALA A 133 19.31 38.99 28.40
N GLY A 134 18.64 39.91 27.71
CA GLY A 134 19.13 41.26 27.41
C GLY A 134 19.84 41.34 26.05
N ILE A 135 19.88 42.55 25.48
CA ILE A 135 20.43 42.78 24.13
C ILE A 135 21.91 43.14 24.24
N PRO A 136 22.85 42.32 23.71
CA PRO A 136 24.27 42.66 23.66
C PRO A 136 24.53 43.97 22.92
N GLN A 137 25.47 44.76 23.43
CA GLN A 137 25.88 46.03 22.82
C GLN A 137 26.41 45.78 21.39
N GLY A 138 25.93 46.55 20.41
CA GLY A 138 26.25 46.33 18.98
C GLY A 138 25.40 45.27 18.27
N SER A 139 24.38 44.68 18.91
CA SER A 139 23.49 43.70 18.26
C SER A 139 22.83 44.26 16.98
N ARG A 140 23.07 43.57 15.87
CA ARG A 140 22.47 43.87 14.56
C ARG A 140 20.93 43.75 14.61
N LYS A 141 20.26 44.63 13.87
CA LYS A 141 18.83 44.51 13.54
C LYS A 141 18.60 43.93 12.15
N ILE A 142 17.52 43.17 12.01
CA ILE A 142 16.99 42.60 10.76
C ILE A 142 15.50 42.95 10.72
N ASN A 143 15.06 43.67 9.68
CA ASN A 143 13.67 44.13 9.53
C ASN A 143 13.11 44.82 10.80
N GLY A 144 13.91 45.67 11.45
CA GLY A 144 13.56 46.38 12.68
C GLY A 144 13.69 45.59 13.99
N ARG A 145 13.68 44.26 13.96
CA ARG A 145 13.88 43.38 15.14
C ARG A 145 15.37 43.13 15.41
N TYR A 146 15.75 42.86 16.65
CA TYR A 146 17.10 42.41 16.98
C TYR A 146 17.34 40.98 16.51
N ILE A 147 18.58 40.63 16.15
CA ILE A 147 18.92 39.34 15.54
C ILE A 147 18.46 38.13 16.39
N GLN A 148 18.54 38.24 17.73
CA GLN A 148 18.08 37.24 18.69
C GLN A 148 16.56 37.01 18.55
N SER A 149 15.77 38.08 18.68
CA SER A 149 14.31 38.03 18.52
C SER A 149 13.87 37.62 17.10
N HIS A 150 14.67 37.91 16.08
CA HIS A 150 14.38 37.51 14.71
C HIS A 150 14.64 36.01 14.49
N LEU A 151 15.71 35.48 15.09
CA LEU A 151 16.03 34.04 15.06
C LEU A 151 14.94 33.23 15.78
N HIS A 152 14.52 33.65 16.97
CA HIS A 152 13.46 32.98 17.74
C HIS A 152 12.17 32.88 16.90
N THR A 153 11.61 34.00 16.41
CA THR A 153 10.43 33.98 15.51
C THR A 153 10.65 33.16 14.23
N ARG A 154 11.89 33.10 13.72
CA ARG A 154 12.22 32.30 12.53
C ARG A 154 12.23 30.81 12.78
N LEU A 155 12.61 30.37 13.98
CA LEU A 155 12.58 28.99 14.44
C LEU A 155 11.16 28.56 14.85
N GLU A 156 10.41 29.41 15.57
CA GLU A 156 8.98 29.18 15.86
C GLU A 156 8.18 28.91 14.59
N ALA A 157 8.37 29.71 13.55
CA ALA A 157 7.71 29.52 12.25
C ALA A 157 8.12 28.23 11.51
N VAL A 158 9.27 27.63 11.84
CA VAL A 158 9.67 26.31 11.32
C VAL A 158 9.05 25.21 12.17
N LEU A 159 9.04 25.36 13.50
CA LEU A 159 8.42 24.42 14.43
C LEU A 159 6.91 24.25 14.15
N GLU A 160 6.16 25.35 13.99
CA GLU A 160 4.73 25.27 13.67
C GLU A 160 4.47 24.64 12.30
N LYS A 161 5.34 24.88 11.31
CA LYS A 161 5.25 24.19 10.01
C LYS A 161 5.52 22.69 10.15
N LEU A 162 6.47 22.27 10.99
CA LEU A 162 6.75 20.84 11.22
C LEU A 162 5.58 20.16 11.94
N LYS A 163 4.97 20.80 12.94
CA LYS A 163 3.75 20.33 13.60
C LYS A 163 2.58 20.16 12.62
N GLU A 164 2.42 21.08 11.66
CA GLU A 164 1.40 20.97 10.62
C GLU A 164 1.66 19.75 9.72
N GLN A 165 2.90 19.55 9.26
CA GLN A 165 3.28 18.37 8.47
C GLN A 165 3.18 17.05 9.26
N LEU A 166 3.44 17.06 10.57
CA LEU A 166 3.25 15.88 11.42
C LEU A 166 1.77 15.49 11.50
N LYS A 167 0.86 16.47 11.67
CA LYS A 167 -0.59 16.24 11.65
C LYS A 167 -1.07 15.68 10.31
N ASP A 168 -0.53 16.17 9.19
CA ASP A 168 -0.85 15.63 7.86
C ASP A 168 -0.44 14.16 7.73
N VAL A 169 0.73 13.78 8.28
CA VAL A 169 1.20 12.39 8.30
C VAL A 169 0.35 11.53 9.26
N ASP A 170 0.01 12.04 10.44
CA ASP A 170 -0.83 11.37 11.43
C ASP A 170 -2.25 11.07 10.91
N ALA A 171 -2.82 11.98 10.10
CA ALA A 171 -4.11 11.79 9.45
C ALA A 171 -4.09 10.72 8.34
N VAL A 172 -2.93 10.41 7.78
CA VAL A 172 -2.73 9.40 6.72
C VAL A 172 -2.27 8.05 7.28
N GLN A 173 -1.66 8.01 8.47
CA GLN A 173 -1.13 6.77 9.06
C GLN A 173 -2.25 5.78 9.41
N SER A 174 -2.04 4.49 9.12
CA SER A 174 -2.89 3.42 9.66
C SER A 174 -2.74 3.27 11.18
N LYS A 175 -3.86 3.11 11.89
CA LYS A 175 -3.98 2.86 13.32
C LYS A 175 -4.37 1.42 13.59
N GLU A 176 -3.88 0.91 14.71
CA GLU A 176 -4.18 -0.44 15.20
C GLU A 176 -5.54 -0.45 15.90
N ILE A 177 -6.50 -1.23 15.38
CA ILE A 177 -7.88 -1.28 15.86
C ILE A 177 -8.22 -2.72 16.27
N PRO A 178 -8.29 -3.01 17.58
CA PRO A 178 -8.72 -4.32 18.05
C PRO A 178 -10.22 -4.49 17.82
N LEU A 179 -10.60 -5.62 17.22
CA LEU A 179 -11.98 -6.06 17.07
C LEU A 179 -12.18 -7.40 17.76
N PHE A 180 -13.37 -7.59 18.32
CA PHE A 180 -13.76 -8.84 18.95
C PHE A 180 -15.21 -9.21 18.65
N TRP A 181 -15.50 -10.50 18.76
CA TRP A 181 -16.83 -11.08 18.67
C TRP A 181 -16.96 -12.18 19.72
N CYS A 182 -18.04 -12.18 20.50
CA CYS A 182 -18.26 -13.12 21.58
C CYS A 182 -19.41 -14.07 21.25
N GLY A 183 -19.18 -15.38 21.34
CA GLY A 183 -20.23 -16.37 21.11
C GLY A 183 -19.73 -17.80 20.97
N MET A 184 -20.65 -18.69 20.58
CA MET A 184 -20.31 -20.05 20.14
C MET A 184 -20.24 -20.06 18.61
N ALA A 185 -19.06 -20.33 18.08
CA ALA A 185 -18.76 -20.48 16.66
C ALA A 185 -17.55 -21.41 16.49
N GLU A 186 -17.38 -21.99 15.30
CA GLU A 186 -16.13 -22.67 14.90
C GLU A 186 -15.14 -21.67 14.28
N SER A 187 -15.66 -20.72 13.48
CA SER A 187 -14.90 -19.78 12.68
C SER A 187 -15.59 -18.41 12.63
N VAL A 188 -14.79 -17.35 12.78
CA VAL A 188 -15.27 -15.96 12.66
C VAL A 188 -14.33 -15.17 11.77
N GLN A 189 -14.91 -14.39 10.86
CA GLN A 189 -14.21 -13.51 9.93
C GLN A 189 -14.92 -12.15 9.90
N VAL A 190 -14.16 -11.05 9.96
CA VAL A 190 -14.71 -9.70 9.78
C VAL A 190 -14.52 -9.27 8.32
N MET A 191 -15.63 -8.93 7.66
CA MET A 191 -15.66 -8.35 6.32
C MET A 191 -16.03 -6.87 6.44
N GLY A 192 -15.62 -6.01 5.50
CA GLY A 192 -16.06 -4.62 5.54
C GLY A 192 -15.59 -3.73 4.40
N SER A 193 -15.98 -2.46 4.45
CA SER A 193 -15.62 -1.47 3.43
C SER A 193 -14.13 -1.13 3.38
N PHE A 194 -13.35 -1.52 4.40
CA PHE A 194 -11.90 -1.29 4.47
C PHE A 194 -11.11 -1.98 3.36
N ASP A 195 -11.59 -3.12 2.87
CA ASP A 195 -11.00 -3.86 1.73
C ASP A 195 -11.96 -3.98 0.53
N GLY A 196 -13.07 -3.24 0.57
CA GLY A 196 -14.13 -3.32 -0.43
C GLY A 196 -14.98 -4.60 -0.37
N TRP A 197 -15.13 -5.21 0.81
CA TRP A 197 -15.88 -6.45 1.05
C TRP A 197 -15.31 -7.66 0.30
N SER A 198 -13.98 -7.78 0.20
CA SER A 198 -13.35 -8.71 -0.74
C SER A 198 -12.66 -9.92 -0.11
N GLN A 199 -11.90 -9.76 0.97
CA GLN A 199 -11.16 -10.81 1.66
C GLN A 199 -11.49 -10.87 3.16
N GLY A 200 -11.69 -9.72 3.80
CA GLY A 200 -11.81 -9.62 5.26
C GLY A 200 -10.59 -10.13 6.02
N GLU A 201 -10.73 -10.26 7.33
CA GLU A 201 -9.70 -10.79 8.24
C GLU A 201 -10.31 -11.83 9.18
N HIS A 202 -9.59 -12.92 9.43
CA HIS A 202 -10.02 -13.94 10.39
C HIS A 202 -9.76 -13.50 11.83
N LEU A 203 -10.65 -13.92 12.74
CA LEU A 203 -10.48 -13.72 14.18
C LEU A 203 -9.94 -14.98 14.83
N SER A 204 -8.98 -14.80 15.73
CA SER A 204 -8.39 -15.87 16.53
C SER A 204 -9.29 -16.21 17.71
N PRO A 205 -9.63 -17.48 17.96
CA PRO A 205 -10.41 -17.88 19.13
C PRO A 205 -9.56 -17.85 20.41
N GLU A 206 -10.08 -17.18 21.44
CA GLU A 206 -9.58 -17.18 22.81
C GLU A 206 -10.64 -17.76 23.75
N PHE A 207 -10.29 -18.81 24.49
CA PHE A 207 -11.24 -19.54 25.33
C PHE A 207 -11.33 -18.93 26.75
N THR A 208 -12.39 -18.17 27.01
CA THR A 208 -12.64 -17.51 28.31
C THR A 208 -13.45 -18.38 29.29
N GLY A 209 -13.48 -19.71 29.08
CA GLY A 209 -14.10 -20.69 29.99
C GLY A 209 -15.60 -20.89 29.81
N SER A 210 -16.39 -19.81 29.72
CA SER A 210 -17.86 -19.88 29.58
C SER A 210 -18.38 -19.56 28.17
N PHE A 211 -17.59 -18.85 27.37
CA PHE A 211 -17.80 -18.58 25.94
C PHE A 211 -16.45 -18.39 25.26
N THR A 212 -16.42 -18.48 23.92
CA THR A 212 -15.24 -18.16 23.12
C THR A 212 -15.29 -16.68 22.73
N THR A 213 -14.19 -15.97 22.99
CA THR A 213 -13.97 -14.61 22.51
C THR A 213 -13.09 -14.70 21.28
N PHE A 214 -13.61 -14.32 20.12
CA PHE A 214 -12.84 -14.24 18.89
C PHE A 214 -12.26 -12.83 18.80
N SER A 215 -10.96 -12.68 18.52
CA SER A 215 -10.28 -11.38 18.44
C SER A 215 -9.38 -11.24 17.22
N THR A 216 -9.27 -10.02 16.68
CA THR A 216 -8.33 -9.67 15.62
C THR A 216 -7.92 -8.21 15.71
N THR A 217 -6.90 -7.84 14.95
CA THR A 217 -6.34 -6.50 14.90
C THR A 217 -6.36 -6.00 13.46
N LEU A 218 -7.10 -4.93 13.18
CA LEU A 218 -7.11 -4.28 11.87
C LEU A 218 -6.19 -3.06 11.85
N PHE A 219 -5.47 -2.85 10.74
CA PHE A 219 -4.70 -1.63 10.49
C PHE A 219 -5.49 -0.70 9.57
N LEU A 220 -6.20 0.26 10.14
CA LEU A 220 -7.15 1.13 9.44
C LEU A 220 -6.75 2.60 9.55
N ARG A 221 -6.94 3.38 8.48
CA ARG A 221 -6.72 4.84 8.54
C ARG A 221 -7.90 5.52 9.24
N PRO A 222 -7.73 6.75 9.76
CA PRO A 222 -8.85 7.54 10.27
C PRO A 222 -9.99 7.64 9.25
N GLY A 223 -11.22 7.34 9.68
CA GLY A 223 -12.33 7.17 8.76
C GLY A 223 -13.54 6.44 9.35
N ARG A 224 -14.52 6.18 8.48
CA ARG A 224 -15.76 5.47 8.80
C ARG A 224 -15.83 4.21 7.95
N TYR A 225 -15.94 3.06 8.59
CA TYR A 225 -15.96 1.76 7.96
C TYR A 225 -17.25 1.03 8.30
N GLU A 226 -17.84 0.39 7.31
CA GLU A 226 -18.93 -0.56 7.53
C GLU A 226 -18.30 -1.94 7.63
N ILE A 227 -18.67 -2.71 8.66
CA ILE A 227 -18.19 -4.07 8.89
C ILE A 227 -19.36 -5.03 9.15
N LYS A 228 -19.14 -6.32 8.90
CA LYS A 228 -20.07 -7.39 9.26
C LYS A 228 -19.29 -8.66 9.54
N PHE A 229 -19.78 -9.49 10.45
CA PHE A 229 -19.12 -10.74 10.82
C PHE A 229 -19.71 -11.87 10.01
N LEU A 230 -18.83 -12.68 9.40
CA LEU A 230 -19.17 -13.97 8.83
C LEU A 230 -18.82 -15.02 9.90
N VAL A 231 -19.83 -15.66 10.45
CA VAL A 231 -19.72 -16.64 11.55
C VAL A 231 -20.22 -17.97 11.01
N ASP A 232 -19.35 -18.96 10.90
CA ASP A 232 -19.66 -20.30 10.36
C ASP A 232 -20.40 -20.28 8.99
N GLY A 233 -20.15 -19.24 8.20
CA GLY A 233 -20.76 -19.01 6.88
C GLY A 233 -22.04 -18.16 6.88
N GLU A 234 -22.59 -17.81 8.04
CA GLU A 234 -23.75 -16.92 8.18
C GLU A 234 -23.34 -15.48 8.51
N TRP A 235 -24.19 -14.50 8.13
CA TRP A 235 -23.92 -13.07 8.30
C TRP A 235 -24.50 -12.53 9.60
N HIS A 236 -23.64 -12.16 10.55
CA HIS A 236 -24.02 -11.63 11.85
C HIS A 236 -23.63 -10.16 12.02
N LEU A 237 -24.47 -9.46 12.78
CA LEU A 237 -24.14 -8.18 13.40
C LEU A 237 -23.68 -8.45 14.82
N SER A 238 -22.58 -7.82 15.23
CA SER A 238 -22.16 -7.84 16.63
C SER A 238 -22.92 -6.75 17.42
N PRO A 239 -23.43 -7.04 18.62
CA PRO A 239 -24.10 -6.06 19.47
C PRO A 239 -23.13 -5.01 20.06
N GLU A 240 -21.82 -5.30 20.04
CA GLU A 240 -20.77 -4.46 20.63
C GLU A 240 -20.46 -3.21 19.81
N TYR A 241 -20.91 -3.15 18.55
CA TYR A 241 -20.65 -2.03 17.64
C TYR A 241 -21.97 -1.39 17.20
N PRO A 242 -22.03 -0.05 17.06
CA PRO A 242 -23.19 0.65 16.49
C PRO A 242 -23.58 0.05 15.12
N THR A 243 -24.85 0.13 14.75
CA THR A 243 -25.31 -0.33 13.42
C THR A 243 -25.72 0.83 12.52
N ILE A 244 -25.60 0.64 11.22
CA ILE A 244 -25.97 1.58 10.15
C ILE A 244 -26.66 0.83 9.02
N GLY A 245 -27.54 1.50 8.28
CA GLY A 245 -28.36 0.91 7.22
C GLY A 245 -29.67 0.33 7.73
N GLU A 246 -30.46 -0.24 6.82
CA GLU A 246 -31.82 -0.75 7.09
C GLU A 246 -32.00 -2.17 6.52
N GLY A 247 -32.75 -3.00 7.26
CA GLY A 247 -33.11 -4.36 6.84
C GLY A 247 -31.90 -5.25 6.54
N LEU A 248 -31.91 -5.91 5.38
CA LEU A 248 -30.85 -6.85 4.98
C LEU A 248 -29.48 -6.17 4.75
N MET A 249 -29.48 -4.86 4.50
CA MET A 249 -28.28 -4.05 4.27
C MET A 249 -27.73 -3.42 5.56
N GLN A 250 -28.27 -3.80 6.73
CA GLN A 250 -27.75 -3.33 8.01
C GLN A 250 -26.35 -3.92 8.26
N ASN A 251 -25.41 -3.05 8.60
CA ASN A 251 -23.99 -3.34 8.88
C ASN A 251 -23.62 -2.75 10.26
N ASN A 252 -22.52 -3.21 10.86
CA ASN A 252 -21.90 -2.51 11.98
C ASN A 252 -21.08 -1.32 11.47
N LEU A 253 -21.02 -0.23 12.23
CA LEU A 253 -20.24 0.97 11.94
C LEU A 253 -19.02 1.02 12.87
N LEU A 254 -17.84 0.97 12.27
CA LEU A 254 -16.55 1.18 12.92
C LEU A 254 -16.05 2.59 12.59
N ILE A 255 -15.79 3.39 13.62
CA ILE A 255 -15.21 4.73 13.48
C ILE A 255 -13.78 4.67 13.98
N VAL A 256 -12.85 5.13 13.15
CA VAL A 256 -11.43 5.27 13.48
C VAL A 256 -11.13 6.77 13.56
N GLU A 257 -10.82 7.24 14.76
CA GLU A 257 -10.31 8.59 15.03
C GLU A 257 -8.79 8.60 14.85
#